data_AF-A0A2J4ZFV8-F1
#
_entry.id   AF-A0A2J4ZFV8-F1
#
_cell.length_a   1.000
_cell.length_b   1.000
_cell.length_c   1.000
_cell.angle_alpha   90.00
_cell.angle_beta   90.00
_cell.angle_gamma   90.00
#
_symmetry.space_group_name_H-M   'P 1'
#
loop_
_entity.id
_entity.type
_entity.pdbx_description
1 polymer ?
#
loop_
_entity_poly.entity_id
_entity_poly.type
_entity_poly.pdbx_seq_one_letter_code
_entity_poly.pdbx_strand_id
1 'polypeptide(L)'
;MGINEIIMYIMMFFMLIAAVDRILSQFGGSARFLGKFGKSIEGSGGQFEEGFMAMGALGLAMVGMTALAPVLAHLLGPVIIPLYEMLGANPSMFAGTLLACDMGGFFLAKELAGGDVAAWLYSGLILGAMMGPTLVFSIPVALGIIEPSDRRYLALGVLAGIVTIPIGCIAGGLVAMYSGVEINGQPVEFTFALILMNMIPVLIVAVLVALGLKFIPEKMINGFQIFAKFLVALITIGLAAAVIKFLLGWDLIPGLDPIFMAPGDQPGEVMRAIEVIGSISCVLLGAYPMVLL
;
A
#
# COMPACT_ATOMS: atom_id res chain seq x y z
N MET A 1 9.92 -16.17 -18.90
CA MET A 1 8.91 -15.82 -17.89
C MET A 1 9.58 -15.03 -16.80
N GLY A 2 9.05 -13.87 -16.46
CA GLY A 2 9.56 -13.06 -15.36
C GLY A 2 9.31 -13.74 -14.00
N ILE A 3 10.06 -13.35 -12.97
CA ILE A 3 9.85 -13.86 -11.60
C ILE A 3 8.41 -13.58 -11.14
N ASN A 4 7.86 -12.41 -11.47
CA ASN A 4 6.48 -12.06 -11.15
C ASN A 4 5.47 -13.04 -11.74
N GLU A 5 5.63 -13.43 -13.01
CA GLU A 5 4.74 -14.39 -13.66
C GLU A 5 4.81 -15.75 -12.95
N ILE A 6 6.01 -16.20 -12.59
CA ILE A 6 6.20 -17.47 -11.86
C ILE A 6 5.48 -17.44 -10.52
N ILE A 7 5.64 -16.36 -9.74
CA ILE A 7 4.95 -16.19 -8.46
C ILE A 7 3.43 -16.22 -8.67
N MET A 8 2.93 -15.50 -9.66
CA MET A 8 1.50 -15.48 -10.00
C MET A 8 0.99 -16.87 -10.38
N TYR A 9 1.71 -17.63 -11.20
CA TYR A 9 1.32 -19.01 -11.54
C TYR A 9 1.24 -19.91 -10.31
N ILE A 10 2.19 -19.80 -9.38
CA ILE A 10 2.19 -20.56 -8.13
C ILE A 10 0.96 -20.18 -7.29
N MET A 11 0.70 -18.90 -7.08
CA MET A 11 -0.45 -18.43 -6.30
C MET A 11 -1.78 -18.87 -6.93
N MET A 12 -1.91 -18.77 -8.26
CA MET A 12 -3.12 -19.20 -8.97
C MET A 12 -3.32 -20.72 -8.92
N PHE A 13 -2.25 -21.50 -8.85
CA PHE A 13 -2.35 -22.94 -8.62
C PHE A 13 -2.97 -23.24 -7.24
N PHE A 14 -2.52 -22.57 -6.18
CA PHE A 14 -3.12 -22.71 -4.85
C PHE A 14 -4.56 -22.19 -4.79
N MET A 15 -4.89 -21.14 -5.53
CA MET A 15 -6.27 -20.66 -5.68
C MET A 15 -7.19 -21.75 -6.25
N LEU A 16 -6.75 -22.50 -7.26
CA LEU A 16 -7.52 -23.61 -7.84
C LEU A 16 -7.72 -24.75 -6.85
N ILE A 17 -6.69 -25.11 -6.07
CA ILE A 17 -6.80 -26.11 -4.99
C ILE A 17 -7.87 -25.67 -3.98
N ALA A 18 -7.78 -24.42 -3.53
CA ALA A 18 -8.68 -23.87 -2.53
C ALA A 18 -10.12 -23.74 -3.04
N ALA A 19 -10.31 -23.41 -4.32
CA ALA A 19 -11.62 -23.42 -4.95
C ALA A 19 -12.25 -24.83 -4.94
N VAL A 20 -11.45 -25.87 -5.21
CA VAL A 20 -11.91 -27.27 -5.11
C VAL A 20 -12.28 -27.62 -3.68
N ASP A 21 -11.43 -27.30 -2.69
CA ASP A 21 -11.73 -27.54 -1.28
C ASP A 21 -13.01 -26.81 -0.82
N ARG A 22 -13.20 -25.56 -1.24
CA ARG A 22 -14.41 -24.77 -0.98
C ARG A 22 -15.67 -25.45 -1.52
N ILE A 23 -15.63 -25.95 -2.77
CA ILE A 23 -16.75 -26.67 -3.37
C ILE A 23 -17.03 -27.96 -2.60
N LEU A 24 -16.01 -28.78 -2.33
CA LEU A 24 -16.16 -30.06 -1.63
C LEU A 24 -16.64 -29.88 -0.19
N SER A 25 -16.27 -28.78 0.46
CA SER A 25 -16.75 -28.42 1.80
C SER A 25 -18.28 -28.29 1.87
N GLN A 26 -18.93 -27.85 0.77
CA GLN A 26 -20.40 -27.79 0.70
C GLN A 26 -21.06 -29.18 0.68
N PHE A 27 -20.32 -30.23 0.33
CA PHE A 27 -20.83 -31.61 0.19
C PHE A 27 -20.30 -32.56 1.28
N GLY A 28 -19.70 -32.03 2.35
CA GLY A 28 -19.20 -32.81 3.48
C GLY A 28 -17.69 -33.00 3.55
N GLY A 29 -16.93 -32.08 2.95
CA GLY A 29 -15.49 -31.91 3.17
C GLY A 29 -14.60 -32.63 2.15
N SER A 30 -13.47 -32.02 1.80
CA SER A 30 -12.50 -32.57 0.85
C SER A 30 -11.94 -33.92 1.29
N ALA A 31 -11.67 -34.11 2.59
CA ALA A 31 -11.21 -35.38 3.17
C ALA A 31 -12.16 -36.55 2.87
N ARG A 32 -13.47 -36.31 2.81
CA ARG A 32 -14.48 -37.33 2.50
C ARG A 32 -14.40 -37.80 1.05
N PHE A 33 -14.19 -36.89 0.11
CA PHE A 33 -14.21 -37.18 -1.33
C PHE A 33 -12.84 -37.62 -1.86
N LEU A 34 -11.76 -37.07 -1.32
CA LEU A 34 -10.39 -37.26 -1.83
C LEU A 34 -9.48 -38.00 -0.83
N GLY A 35 -10.03 -38.47 0.29
CA GLY A 35 -9.30 -39.23 1.30
C GLY A 35 -8.10 -38.46 1.85
N LYS A 36 -6.91 -39.07 1.78
CA LYS A 36 -5.66 -38.47 2.30
C LYS A 36 -5.28 -37.18 1.57
N PHE A 37 -5.55 -37.07 0.27
CA PHE A 37 -5.27 -35.86 -0.50
C PHE A 37 -6.26 -34.75 -0.16
N GLY A 38 -7.51 -35.10 0.12
CA GLY A 38 -8.50 -34.14 0.64
C GLY A 38 -8.07 -33.56 1.98
N LYS A 39 -7.59 -34.42 2.88
CA LYS A 39 -7.10 -33.98 4.19
C LYS A 39 -5.90 -33.01 4.10
N SER A 40 -5.06 -33.10 3.06
CA SER A 40 -3.94 -32.16 2.89
C SER A 40 -4.36 -30.78 2.39
N ILE A 41 -5.58 -30.62 1.86
CA ILE A 41 -6.07 -29.33 1.35
C ILE A 41 -7.23 -28.77 2.19
N GLU A 42 -7.68 -29.52 3.21
CA GLU A 42 -8.80 -29.17 4.06
C GLU A 42 -8.60 -27.81 4.76
N GLY A 43 -9.57 -26.92 4.64
CA GLY A 43 -9.53 -25.57 5.23
C GLY A 43 -9.00 -24.50 4.28
N SER A 44 -8.35 -24.88 3.16
CA SER A 44 -7.93 -23.94 2.13
C SER A 44 -9.11 -23.23 1.48
N GLY A 45 -10.29 -23.86 1.41
CA GLY A 45 -11.53 -23.24 0.94
C GLY A 45 -12.01 -22.09 1.83
N GLY A 46 -11.75 -22.15 3.13
CA GLY A 46 -12.00 -21.03 4.05
C GLY A 46 -11.05 -19.86 3.79
N GLN A 47 -9.76 -20.15 3.54
CA GLN A 47 -8.76 -19.14 3.18
C GLN A 47 -9.06 -18.48 1.83
N PHE A 48 -9.64 -19.22 0.87
CA PHE A 48 -10.17 -18.65 -0.37
C PHE A 48 -11.26 -17.60 -0.08
N GLU A 49 -12.24 -17.93 0.77
CA GLU A 49 -13.31 -16.99 1.14
C GLU A 49 -12.76 -15.79 1.90
N GLU A 50 -11.87 -16.01 2.86
CA GLU A 50 -11.24 -14.94 3.64
C GLU A 50 -10.43 -13.99 2.75
N GLY A 51 -9.70 -14.52 1.78
CA GLY A 51 -8.95 -13.74 0.80
C GLY A 51 -9.86 -12.83 -0.04
N PHE A 52 -11.03 -13.31 -0.44
CA PHE A 52 -12.00 -12.47 -1.16
C PHE A 52 -12.73 -11.47 -0.23
N MET A 53 -13.08 -11.90 0.98
CA MET A 53 -13.78 -11.06 1.97
C MET A 53 -12.89 -9.93 2.50
N ALA A 54 -11.55 -10.09 2.42
CA ALA A 54 -10.60 -9.02 2.69
C ALA A 54 -10.88 -7.75 1.87
N MET A 55 -11.54 -7.87 0.70
CA MET A 55 -11.96 -6.74 -0.14
C MET A 55 -12.69 -5.64 0.66
N GLY A 56 -13.55 -6.02 1.63
CA GLY A 56 -14.26 -5.05 2.47
C GLY A 56 -13.33 -4.27 3.40
N ALA A 57 -12.39 -4.96 4.04
CA ALA A 57 -11.39 -4.35 4.91
C ALA A 57 -10.43 -3.45 4.12
N LEU A 58 -9.96 -3.91 2.95
CA LEU A 58 -9.18 -3.13 2.00
C LEU A 58 -9.96 -1.87 1.56
N GLY A 59 -11.25 -2.03 1.23
CA GLY A 59 -12.13 -0.93 0.84
C GLY A 59 -12.21 0.18 1.89
N LEU A 60 -12.40 -0.19 3.15
CA LEU A 60 -12.46 0.76 4.26
C LEU A 60 -11.15 1.51 4.49
N ALA A 61 -10.00 0.87 4.23
CA ALA A 61 -8.69 1.47 4.42
C ALA A 61 -8.22 2.32 3.22
N MET A 62 -8.51 1.87 1.99
CA MET A 62 -7.85 2.42 0.79
C MET A 62 -8.70 3.44 0.04
N VAL A 63 -10.02 3.21 -0.13
CA VAL A 63 -10.85 4.01 -1.05
C VAL A 63 -10.80 5.50 -0.71
N GLY A 64 -10.94 5.82 0.58
CA GLY A 64 -10.93 7.20 1.05
C GLY A 64 -9.58 7.90 0.84
N MET A 65 -8.46 7.23 1.11
CA MET A 65 -7.13 7.79 0.86
C MET A 65 -6.87 7.99 -0.62
N THR A 66 -7.16 6.99 -1.45
CA THR A 66 -6.93 7.05 -2.89
C THR A 66 -7.73 8.18 -3.50
N ALA A 67 -9.00 8.34 -3.12
CA ALA A 67 -9.84 9.45 -3.59
C ALA A 67 -9.33 10.82 -3.13
N LEU A 68 -8.78 10.90 -1.91
CA LEU A 68 -8.22 12.13 -1.34
C LEU A 68 -6.81 12.47 -1.85
N ALA A 69 -6.11 11.54 -2.51
CA ALA A 69 -4.70 11.72 -2.89
C ALA A 69 -4.44 13.04 -3.65
N PRO A 70 -5.23 13.43 -4.68
CA PRO A 70 -5.01 14.69 -5.38
C PRO A 70 -5.30 15.92 -4.50
N VAL A 71 -6.30 15.83 -3.63
CA VAL A 71 -6.67 16.90 -2.69
C VAL A 71 -5.55 17.13 -1.69
N LEU A 72 -4.99 16.07 -1.12
CA LEU A 72 -3.87 16.13 -0.19
C LEU A 72 -2.62 16.69 -0.87
N ALA A 73 -2.35 16.29 -2.10
CA ALA A 73 -1.25 16.83 -2.89
C ALA A 73 -1.40 18.34 -3.11
N HIS A 74 -2.60 18.80 -3.47
CA HIS A 74 -2.85 20.23 -3.68
C HIS A 74 -2.74 21.05 -2.39
N LEU A 75 -3.26 20.53 -1.27
CA LEU A 75 -3.23 21.22 0.03
C LEU A 75 -1.83 21.27 0.66
N LEU A 76 -1.09 20.16 0.57
CA LEU A 76 0.22 20.02 1.23
C LEU A 76 1.37 20.47 0.31
N GLY A 77 1.19 20.42 -1.01
CA GLY A 77 2.18 20.76 -2.03
C GLY A 77 2.88 22.11 -1.81
N PRO A 78 2.18 23.22 -1.54
CA PRO A 78 2.81 24.54 -1.34
C PRO A 78 3.83 24.60 -0.21
N VAL A 79 3.73 23.71 0.79
CA VAL A 79 4.67 23.63 1.91
C VAL A 79 5.69 22.54 1.68
N ILE A 80 5.27 21.39 1.15
CA ILE A 80 6.12 20.22 1.03
C ILE A 80 7.10 20.32 -0.14
N ILE A 81 6.67 20.84 -1.29
CA ILE A 81 7.52 20.97 -2.47
C ILE A 81 8.78 21.81 -2.14
N PRO A 82 8.66 23.05 -1.61
CA PRO A 82 9.84 23.83 -1.26
C PRO A 82 10.71 23.16 -0.19
N LEU A 83 10.08 22.47 0.78
CA LEU A 83 10.81 21.78 1.85
C LEU A 83 11.70 20.65 1.29
N TYR A 84 11.19 19.85 0.37
CA TYR A 84 11.95 18.76 -0.24
C TYR A 84 13.07 19.30 -1.14
N GLU A 85 12.77 20.31 -1.96
CA GLU A 85 13.77 20.97 -2.81
C GLU A 85 14.89 21.61 -2.00
N MET A 86 14.58 22.25 -0.87
CA MET A 86 15.59 22.83 0.05
C MET A 86 16.54 21.77 0.62
N LEU A 87 16.06 20.53 0.81
CA LEU A 87 16.87 19.40 1.26
C LEU A 87 17.63 18.72 0.11
N GLY A 88 17.46 19.20 -1.12
CA GLY A 88 18.02 18.58 -2.33
C GLY A 88 17.28 17.32 -2.77
N ALA A 89 16.11 17.03 -2.19
CA ALA A 89 15.27 15.89 -2.55
C ALA A 89 14.23 16.30 -3.60
N ASN A 90 13.86 15.36 -4.46
CA ASN A 90 12.78 15.53 -5.40
C ASN A 90 11.42 15.56 -4.65
N PRO A 91 10.50 16.49 -4.97
CA PRO A 91 9.18 16.54 -4.34
C PRO A 91 8.36 15.25 -4.47
N SER A 92 8.62 14.41 -5.47
CA SER A 92 7.96 13.11 -5.63
C SER A 92 8.10 12.22 -4.40
N MET A 93 9.18 12.34 -3.63
CA MET A 93 9.41 11.56 -2.42
C MET A 93 8.32 11.77 -1.36
N PHE A 94 7.62 12.92 -1.39
CA PHE A 94 6.44 13.14 -0.56
C PHE A 94 5.32 12.14 -0.85
N ALA A 95 5.08 11.83 -2.13
CA ALA A 95 4.03 10.90 -2.53
C ALA A 95 4.26 9.51 -1.95
N GLY A 96 5.47 8.95 -2.11
CA GLY A 96 5.82 7.64 -1.55
C GLY A 96 5.94 7.63 -0.02
N THR A 97 6.16 8.80 0.61
CA THR A 97 6.13 8.93 2.06
C THR A 97 4.70 8.80 2.59
N LEU A 98 3.72 9.42 1.91
CA LEU A 98 2.36 9.52 2.39
C LEU A 98 1.46 8.37 1.92
N LEU A 99 1.61 7.96 0.66
CA LEU A 99 0.69 7.03 -0.01
C LEU A 99 1.42 5.77 -0.47
N ALA A 100 0.73 4.65 -0.36
CA ALA A 100 1.20 3.39 -0.94
C ALA A 100 1.17 3.46 -2.47
N CYS A 101 2.02 2.65 -3.11
CA CYS A 101 2.14 2.60 -4.58
C CYS A 101 0.79 2.32 -5.29
N ASP A 102 -0.03 1.46 -4.70
CA ASP A 102 -1.37 1.04 -5.14
C ASP A 102 -2.49 1.95 -4.64
N MET A 103 -2.21 2.89 -3.74
CA MET A 103 -3.16 3.90 -3.25
C MET A 103 -3.00 5.26 -3.94
N GLY A 104 -2.52 5.25 -5.19
CA GLY A 104 -2.26 6.47 -5.96
C GLY A 104 -0.89 7.10 -5.74
N GLY A 105 -0.09 6.59 -4.79
CA GLY A 105 1.25 7.12 -4.50
C GLY A 105 2.19 7.05 -5.70
N PHE A 106 2.08 6.00 -6.53
CA PHE A 106 2.88 5.88 -7.75
C PHE A 106 2.53 6.96 -8.80
N PHE A 107 1.26 7.25 -9.00
CA PHE A 107 0.81 8.28 -9.95
C PHE A 107 1.11 9.68 -9.45
N LEU A 108 0.89 9.95 -8.17
CA LEU A 108 1.24 11.23 -7.57
C LEU A 108 2.75 11.48 -7.59
N ALA A 109 3.56 10.44 -7.35
CA ALA A 109 5.02 10.54 -7.49
C ALA A 109 5.41 10.94 -8.92
N LYS A 110 4.70 10.45 -9.94
CA LYS A 110 4.95 10.82 -11.34
C LYS A 110 4.73 12.31 -11.58
N GLU A 111 3.62 12.84 -11.09
CA GLU A 111 3.25 14.25 -11.25
C GLU A 111 4.24 15.17 -10.54
N LEU A 112 4.64 14.81 -9.32
CA LEU A 112 5.56 15.59 -8.49
C LEU A 112 7.03 15.41 -8.89
N ALA A 113 7.37 14.43 -9.72
CA ALA A 113 8.75 14.18 -10.11
C ALA A 113 9.33 15.23 -11.06
N GLY A 114 8.49 16.06 -11.70
CA GLY A 114 8.95 17.11 -12.60
C GLY A 114 9.71 16.60 -13.82
N GLY A 115 9.43 15.36 -14.26
CA GLY A 115 10.10 14.70 -15.37
C GLY A 115 11.31 13.82 -14.99
N ASP A 116 11.71 13.81 -13.72
CA ASP A 116 12.75 12.89 -13.23
C ASP A 116 12.17 11.48 -13.05
N VAL A 117 12.35 10.64 -14.08
CA VAL A 117 11.82 9.27 -14.09
C VAL A 117 12.44 8.41 -12.99
N ALA A 118 13.72 8.59 -12.67
CA ALA A 118 14.38 7.82 -11.63
C ALA A 118 13.84 8.18 -10.24
N ALA A 119 13.64 9.47 -9.94
CA ALA A 119 13.01 9.90 -8.70
C ALA A 119 11.54 9.44 -8.60
N TRP A 120 10.79 9.49 -9.70
CA TRP A 120 9.43 8.94 -9.77
C TRP A 120 9.41 7.46 -9.37
N LEU A 121 10.21 6.62 -10.01
CA LEU A 121 10.23 5.18 -9.71
C LEU A 121 10.77 4.90 -8.31
N TYR A 122 11.78 5.64 -7.87
CA TYR A 122 12.35 5.49 -6.54
C TYR A 122 11.32 5.83 -5.45
N SER A 123 10.61 6.95 -5.60
CA SER A 123 9.53 7.32 -4.68
C SER A 123 8.35 6.36 -4.78
N GLY A 124 7.82 6.16 -5.98
CA GLY A 124 6.56 5.47 -6.19
C GLY A 124 6.63 3.97 -5.98
N LEU A 125 7.75 3.31 -6.31
CA LEU A 125 7.87 1.85 -6.22
C LEU A 125 8.67 1.38 -5.01
N ILE A 126 9.72 2.11 -4.60
CA ILE A 126 10.56 1.68 -3.48
C ILE A 126 10.04 2.31 -2.18
N LEU A 127 10.06 3.64 -2.07
CA LEU A 127 9.58 4.29 -0.84
C LEU A 127 8.08 4.04 -0.63
N GLY A 128 7.28 4.14 -1.68
CA GLY A 128 5.84 3.90 -1.69
C GLY A 128 5.44 2.46 -1.43
N ALA A 129 6.35 1.49 -1.54
CA ALA A 129 6.11 0.10 -1.11
C ALA A 129 6.53 -0.17 0.34
N MET A 130 7.19 0.78 0.99
CA MET A 130 7.67 0.64 2.37
C MET A 130 6.95 1.61 3.31
N MET A 131 7.10 2.91 3.10
CA MET A 131 6.53 3.95 3.97
C MET A 131 5.02 4.08 3.77
N GLY A 132 4.59 4.23 2.51
CA GLY A 132 3.19 4.31 2.14
C GLY A 132 2.30 3.27 2.81
N PRO A 133 2.48 1.95 2.54
CA PRO A 133 1.65 0.92 3.17
C PRO A 133 1.81 0.90 4.69
N THR A 134 2.99 1.20 5.25
CA THR A 134 3.12 1.29 6.70
C THR A 134 2.18 2.34 7.29
N LEU A 135 2.10 3.53 6.69
CA LEU A 135 1.26 4.61 7.21
C LEU A 135 -0.22 4.43 6.89
N VAL A 136 -0.58 4.22 5.63
CA VAL A 136 -1.98 4.27 5.17
C VAL A 136 -2.65 2.90 5.10
N PHE A 137 -1.91 1.81 5.28
CA PHE A 137 -2.47 0.45 5.30
C PHE A 137 -2.32 -0.22 6.67
N SER A 138 -1.08 -0.51 7.07
CA SER A 138 -0.78 -1.31 8.26
C SER A 138 -1.35 -0.67 9.53
N ILE A 139 -1.26 0.65 9.68
CA ILE A 139 -1.81 1.35 10.86
C ILE A 139 -3.34 1.26 10.91
N PRO A 140 -4.12 1.72 9.91
CA PRO A 140 -5.59 1.62 9.95
C PRO A 140 -6.09 0.19 10.09
N VAL A 141 -5.57 -0.74 9.30
CA VAL A 141 -6.01 -2.14 9.29
C VAL A 141 -5.70 -2.80 10.62
N ALA A 142 -4.47 -2.68 11.13
CA ALA A 142 -4.10 -3.29 12.40
C ALA A 142 -4.90 -2.71 13.57
N LEU A 143 -5.17 -1.40 13.61
CA LEU A 143 -5.99 -0.80 14.67
C LEU A 143 -7.46 -1.22 14.62
N GLY A 144 -7.98 -1.54 13.43
CA GLY A 144 -9.33 -2.07 13.26
C GLY A 144 -9.49 -3.50 13.81
N ILE A 145 -8.41 -4.28 13.86
CA ILE A 145 -8.44 -5.71 14.22
C ILE A 145 -7.86 -5.97 15.63
N ILE A 146 -6.86 -5.19 16.06
CA ILE A 146 -6.09 -5.46 17.28
C ILE A 146 -6.88 -5.16 18.56
N GLU A 147 -6.68 -5.99 19.58
CA GLU A 147 -7.22 -5.75 20.91
C GLU A 147 -6.66 -4.46 21.54
N PRO A 148 -7.47 -3.70 22.31
CA PRO A 148 -7.00 -2.45 22.92
C PRO A 148 -5.77 -2.58 23.81
N SER A 149 -5.60 -3.72 24.49
CA SER A 149 -4.43 -4.06 25.33
C SER A 149 -3.12 -4.10 24.53
N ASP A 150 -3.18 -4.50 23.26
CA ASP A 150 -1.99 -4.76 22.44
C ASP A 150 -1.59 -3.58 21.55
N ARG A 151 -2.37 -2.49 21.57
CA ARG A 151 -2.09 -1.26 20.79
C ARG A 151 -0.72 -0.67 21.09
N ARG A 152 -0.20 -0.87 22.30
CA ARG A 152 1.16 -0.46 22.68
C ARG A 152 2.21 -1.18 21.85
N TYR A 153 2.10 -2.49 21.71
CA TYR A 153 3.05 -3.31 20.96
C TYR A 153 2.97 -3.02 19.46
N LEU A 154 1.76 -2.82 18.94
CA LEU A 154 1.57 -2.35 17.57
C LEU A 154 2.29 -1.02 17.30
N ALA A 155 2.08 -0.01 18.16
CA ALA A 155 2.72 1.29 18.00
C ALA A 155 4.25 1.18 18.02
N LEU A 156 4.81 0.40 18.94
CA LEU A 156 6.25 0.16 19.01
C LEU A 156 6.78 -0.54 17.76
N GLY A 157 6.10 -1.60 17.30
CA GLY A 157 6.48 -2.35 16.11
C GLY A 157 6.47 -1.48 14.85
N VAL A 158 5.40 -0.70 14.66
CA VAL A 158 5.28 0.21 13.50
C VAL A 158 6.34 1.30 13.55
N LEU A 159 6.52 1.98 14.70
CA LEU A 159 7.52 3.04 14.82
C LEU A 159 8.95 2.50 14.63
N ALA A 160 9.25 1.31 15.16
CA ALA A 160 10.54 0.65 14.92
C ALA A 160 10.72 0.29 13.43
N GLY A 161 9.66 -0.20 12.77
CA GLY A 161 9.65 -0.45 11.33
C GLY A 161 10.00 0.80 10.53
N ILE A 162 9.36 1.94 10.83
CA ILE A 162 9.62 3.24 10.19
C ILE A 162 11.08 3.64 10.28
N VAL A 163 11.75 3.41 11.42
CA VAL A 163 13.18 3.72 11.59
C VAL A 163 14.05 2.95 10.60
N THR A 164 13.66 1.74 10.20
CA THR A 164 14.43 0.88 9.29
C THR A 164 14.14 1.13 7.81
N ILE A 165 13.07 1.85 7.46
CA ILE A 165 12.66 2.09 6.07
C ILE A 165 13.76 2.73 5.22
N PRO A 166 14.50 3.76 5.67
CA PRO A 166 15.58 4.34 4.87
C PRO A 166 16.63 3.31 4.46
N ILE A 167 16.96 2.36 5.33
CA ILE A 167 17.95 1.31 5.04
C ILE A 167 17.44 0.41 3.91
N GLY A 168 16.17 0.00 3.98
CA GLY A 168 15.56 -0.80 2.91
C GLY A 168 15.42 -0.01 1.60
N CYS A 169 15.11 1.28 1.66
CA CYS A 169 15.05 2.14 0.47
C CYS A 169 16.43 2.33 -0.18
N ILE A 170 17.49 2.48 0.61
CA ILE A 170 18.87 2.55 0.10
C ILE A 170 19.24 1.21 -0.53
N ALA A 171 18.98 0.09 0.14
CA ALA A 171 19.25 -1.24 -0.41
C ALA A 171 18.48 -1.49 -1.72
N GLY A 172 17.18 -1.17 -1.75
CA GLY A 172 16.36 -1.28 -2.96
C GLY A 172 16.84 -0.37 -4.09
N GLY A 173 17.25 0.86 -3.76
CA GLY A 173 17.86 1.79 -4.71
C GLY A 173 19.15 1.22 -5.31
N LEU A 174 20.05 0.68 -4.47
CA LEU A 174 21.29 0.07 -4.92
C LEU A 174 21.03 -1.13 -5.84
N VAL A 175 20.05 -1.98 -5.52
CA VAL A 175 19.63 -3.07 -6.42
C VAL A 175 19.09 -2.52 -7.73
N ALA A 176 18.27 -1.46 -7.68
CA ALA A 176 17.73 -0.82 -8.89
C ALA A 176 18.82 -0.28 -9.82
N MET A 177 19.95 0.23 -9.28
CA MET A 177 21.10 0.68 -10.08
C MET A 177 21.65 -0.41 -11.02
N TYR A 178 21.60 -1.68 -10.60
CA TYR A 178 22.15 -2.81 -11.34
C TYR A 178 21.07 -3.66 -12.02
N SER A 179 19.80 -3.31 -11.90
CA SER A 179 18.68 -4.11 -12.40
C SER A 179 18.35 -3.87 -13.87
N GLY A 180 18.99 -2.89 -14.52
CA GLY A 180 18.73 -2.57 -15.93
C GLY A 180 17.27 -2.15 -16.17
N VAL A 181 16.72 -1.34 -15.25
CA VAL A 181 15.33 -0.88 -15.34
C VAL A 181 15.16 0.01 -16.58
N GLU A 182 14.14 -0.26 -17.38
CA GLU A 182 13.81 0.51 -18.58
C GLU A 182 12.35 0.98 -18.54
N ILE A 183 12.11 2.19 -19.02
CA ILE A 183 10.76 2.69 -19.32
C ILE A 183 10.71 3.08 -20.79
N ASN A 184 9.75 2.53 -21.52
CA ASN A 184 9.56 2.77 -22.96
C ASN A 184 10.85 2.53 -23.78
N GLY A 185 11.64 1.52 -23.39
CA GLY A 185 12.92 1.19 -24.02
C GLY A 185 14.06 2.19 -23.74
N GLN A 186 13.89 3.10 -22.78
CA GLN A 186 14.94 3.98 -22.29
C GLN A 186 15.41 3.50 -20.91
N PRO A 187 16.74 3.34 -20.70
CA PRO A 187 17.26 2.95 -19.40
C PRO A 187 17.02 4.05 -18.37
N VAL A 188 16.61 3.65 -17.17
CA VAL A 188 16.43 4.53 -16.03
C VAL A 188 17.66 4.41 -15.14
N GLU A 189 18.47 5.47 -15.11
CA GLU A 189 19.69 5.49 -14.31
C GLU A 189 19.40 5.91 -12.87
N PHE A 190 19.46 4.95 -11.95
CA PHE A 190 19.49 5.25 -10.52
C PHE A 190 20.94 5.58 -10.15
N THR A 191 21.22 6.86 -9.84
CA THR A 191 22.56 7.26 -9.37
C THR A 191 22.63 7.19 -7.84
N PHE A 192 23.84 7.00 -7.31
CA PHE A 192 24.05 7.02 -5.87
C PHE A 192 23.64 8.36 -5.23
N ALA A 193 23.88 9.47 -5.93
CA ALA A 193 23.46 10.80 -5.51
C ALA A 193 21.93 10.90 -5.42
N LEU A 194 21.20 10.40 -6.43
CA LEU A 194 19.73 10.39 -6.45
C LEU A 194 19.18 9.59 -5.28
N ILE A 195 19.71 8.40 -5.01
CA ILE A 195 19.28 7.54 -3.90
C ILE A 195 19.49 8.25 -2.57
N LEU A 196 20.70 8.75 -2.31
CA LEU A 196 21.02 9.35 -1.00
C LEU A 196 20.30 10.69 -0.77
N MET A 197 20.26 11.58 -1.76
CA MET A 197 19.60 12.89 -1.60
C MET A 197 18.10 12.74 -1.35
N ASN A 198 17.44 11.87 -2.10
CA ASN A 198 16.02 11.61 -1.91
C ASN A 198 15.69 10.91 -0.59
N MET A 199 16.68 10.26 0.04
CA MET A 199 16.52 9.65 1.35
C MET A 199 16.76 10.61 2.51
N ILE A 200 17.31 11.81 2.29
CA ILE A 200 17.56 12.80 3.36
C ILE A 200 16.29 13.10 4.17
N PRO A 201 15.13 13.45 3.56
CA PRO A 201 13.91 13.74 4.31
C PRO A 201 13.44 12.55 5.15
N VAL A 202 13.50 11.34 4.58
CA VAL A 202 13.06 10.11 5.25
C VAL A 202 14.01 9.74 6.40
N LEU A 203 15.32 9.92 6.22
CA LEU A 203 16.34 9.71 7.25
C LEU A 203 16.14 10.66 8.42
N ILE A 204 15.83 11.93 8.18
CA ILE A 204 15.53 12.91 9.23
C ILE A 204 14.35 12.41 10.08
N VAL A 205 13.25 11.99 9.44
CA VAL A 205 12.08 11.44 10.14
C VAL A 205 12.45 10.19 10.93
N ALA A 206 13.18 9.25 10.32
CA ALA A 206 13.60 8.01 10.99
C ALA A 206 14.48 8.28 12.21
N VAL A 207 15.44 9.22 12.13
CA VAL A 207 16.29 9.62 13.26
C VAL A 207 15.45 10.27 14.36
N LEU A 208 14.52 11.17 14.01
CA LEU A 208 13.62 11.80 15.00
C LEU A 208 12.75 10.76 15.71
N VAL A 209 12.20 9.78 14.98
CA VAL A 209 11.43 8.68 15.57
C VAL A 209 12.31 7.82 16.47
N ALA A 210 13.52 7.47 16.04
CA ALA A 210 14.46 6.68 16.83
C ALA A 210 14.85 7.38 18.14
N LEU A 211 15.16 8.68 18.08
CA LEU A 211 15.43 9.49 19.26
C LEU A 211 14.21 9.59 20.16
N GLY A 212 13.02 9.77 19.59
CA GLY A 212 11.75 9.78 20.31
C GLY A 212 11.51 8.46 21.06
N LEU A 213 11.71 7.33 20.41
CA LEU A 213 11.58 6.00 21.02
C LEU A 213 12.62 5.78 22.13
N LYS A 214 13.84 6.29 21.97
CA LYS A 214 14.91 6.16 22.96
C LYS A 214 14.66 7.01 24.21
N PHE A 215 14.21 8.26 24.05
CA PHE A 215 14.15 9.23 25.14
C PHE A 215 12.75 9.46 25.70
N ILE A 216 11.70 9.32 24.89
CA ILE A 216 10.31 9.61 25.26
C ILE A 216 9.30 8.58 24.67
N PRO A 217 9.52 7.26 24.86
CA PRO A 217 8.73 6.21 24.20
C PRO A 217 7.22 6.32 24.45
N GLU A 218 6.79 6.61 25.68
CA GLU A 218 5.37 6.76 26.01
C GLU A 218 4.71 7.91 25.23
N LYS A 219 5.42 9.02 25.05
CA LYS A 219 4.90 10.15 24.27
C LYS A 219 4.80 9.80 22.78
N MET A 220 5.78 9.05 22.26
CA MET A 220 5.73 8.57 20.87
C MET A 220 4.56 7.61 20.63
N ILE A 221 4.34 6.67 21.54
CA ILE A 221 3.22 5.72 21.46
C ILE A 221 1.88 6.45 21.51
N ASN A 222 1.71 7.38 22.45
CA ASN A 222 0.48 8.16 22.57
C ASN A 222 0.27 9.07 21.35
N GLY A 223 1.33 9.71 20.86
CA GLY A 223 1.30 10.52 19.63
C GLY A 223 0.91 9.69 18.41
N PHE A 224 1.47 8.50 18.26
CA PHE A 224 1.11 7.53 17.22
C PHE A 224 -0.37 7.15 17.28
N GLN A 225 -0.91 6.85 18.46
CA GLN A 225 -2.32 6.50 18.59
C GLN A 225 -3.25 7.66 18.19
N ILE A 226 -2.87 8.89 18.52
CA ILE A 226 -3.61 10.08 18.11
C ILE A 226 -3.54 10.25 16.59
N PHE A 227 -2.33 10.21 16.02
CA PHE A 227 -2.12 10.28 14.56
C PHE A 227 -2.96 9.24 13.83
N ALA A 228 -2.94 8.00 14.29
CA ALA A 228 -3.67 6.91 13.66
C ALA A 228 -5.20 7.10 13.72
N LYS A 229 -5.74 7.64 14.82
CA LYS A 229 -7.16 8.00 14.90
C LYS A 229 -7.53 9.10 13.91
N PHE A 230 -6.70 10.13 13.78
CA PHE A 230 -6.90 11.20 12.80
C PHE A 230 -6.85 10.65 11.37
N LEU A 231 -5.90 9.74 11.10
CA LEU A 231 -5.79 9.09 9.81
C LEU A 231 -7.06 8.30 9.48
N VAL A 232 -7.52 7.42 10.37
CA VAL A 232 -8.77 6.67 10.19
C VAL A 232 -9.97 7.59 9.96
N ALA A 233 -10.06 8.70 10.69
CA ALA A 233 -11.13 9.69 10.51
C ALA A 233 -11.06 10.35 9.12
N LEU A 234 -9.86 10.75 8.67
CA LEU A 234 -9.64 11.33 7.35
C LEU A 234 -10.03 10.35 6.23
N ILE A 235 -9.61 9.09 6.32
CA ILE A 235 -9.97 8.02 5.39
C ILE A 235 -11.49 7.87 5.32
N THR A 236 -12.13 7.82 6.47
CA THR A 236 -13.59 7.65 6.56
C THR A 236 -14.33 8.82 5.92
N ILE A 237 -13.87 10.06 6.15
CA ILE A 237 -14.44 11.26 5.52
C ILE A 237 -14.24 11.23 4.00
N GLY A 238 -13.04 10.89 3.54
CA GLY A 238 -12.73 10.75 2.11
C GLY A 238 -13.61 9.71 1.44
N LEU A 239 -13.77 8.54 2.06
CA LEU A 239 -14.64 7.47 1.58
C LEU A 239 -16.10 7.95 1.50
N ALA A 240 -16.63 8.54 2.57
CA ALA A 240 -18.01 9.03 2.59
C ALA A 240 -18.26 10.08 1.51
N ALA A 241 -17.35 11.06 1.37
CA ALA A 241 -17.44 12.10 0.36
C ALA A 241 -17.35 11.53 -1.07
N ALA A 242 -16.45 10.57 -1.31
CA ALA A 242 -16.32 9.92 -2.62
C ALA A 242 -17.54 9.09 -2.99
N VAL A 243 -18.13 8.36 -2.04
CA VAL A 243 -19.38 7.61 -2.25
C VAL A 243 -20.56 8.54 -2.52
N ILE A 244 -20.67 9.63 -1.77
CA ILE A 244 -21.70 10.66 -2.00
C ILE A 244 -21.54 11.29 -3.40
N LYS A 245 -20.31 11.62 -3.79
CA LYS A 245 -20.01 12.14 -5.13
C LYS A 245 -20.42 11.14 -6.22
N PHE A 246 -20.11 9.86 -6.05
CA PHE A 246 -20.44 8.82 -7.01
C PHE A 246 -21.95 8.57 -7.13
N LEU A 247 -22.66 8.41 -6.00
CA LEU A 247 -24.07 8.03 -6.01
C LEU A 247 -25.03 9.21 -6.21
N LEU A 248 -24.69 10.39 -5.67
CA LEU A 248 -25.58 11.56 -5.66
C LEU A 248 -25.07 12.70 -6.56
N GLY A 249 -23.84 12.62 -7.07
CA GLY A 249 -23.23 13.69 -7.86
C GLY A 249 -22.83 14.92 -7.04
N TRP A 250 -22.87 14.84 -5.70
CA TRP A 250 -22.56 15.98 -4.83
C TRP A 250 -21.05 16.09 -4.60
N ASP A 251 -20.46 17.18 -5.06
CA ASP A 251 -19.02 17.43 -4.89
C ASP A 251 -18.73 18.11 -3.54
N LEU A 252 -18.75 17.33 -2.46
CA LEU A 252 -18.50 17.82 -1.09
C LEU A 252 -17.06 18.30 -0.88
N ILE A 253 -16.10 17.62 -1.51
CA ILE A 253 -14.67 17.95 -1.47
C ILE A 253 -14.21 18.11 -2.92
N PRO A 254 -13.94 19.34 -3.37
CA PRO A 254 -13.45 19.59 -4.72
C PRO A 254 -12.12 18.87 -4.96
N GLY A 255 -11.99 18.26 -6.15
CA GLY A 255 -10.76 17.56 -6.55
C GLY A 255 -10.64 16.11 -6.08
N LEU A 256 -11.67 15.53 -5.46
CA LEU A 256 -11.71 14.09 -5.20
C LEU A 256 -11.62 13.28 -6.49
N ASP A 257 -10.72 12.30 -6.50
CA ASP A 257 -10.57 11.34 -7.59
C ASP A 257 -11.76 10.38 -7.64
N PRO A 258 -12.26 9.99 -8.83
CA PRO A 258 -13.32 9.00 -8.97
C PRO A 258 -12.92 7.63 -8.39
N ILE A 259 -13.84 7.01 -7.65
CA ILE A 259 -13.60 5.67 -7.06
C ILE A 259 -13.94 4.52 -8.02
N PHE A 260 -14.74 4.80 -9.04
CA PHE A 260 -15.03 3.95 -10.20
C PHE A 260 -14.57 4.64 -11.47
N MET A 261 -14.49 3.89 -12.57
CA MET A 261 -14.16 4.44 -13.88
C MET A 261 -15.02 5.67 -14.24
N ALA A 262 -14.37 6.72 -14.71
CA ALA A 262 -14.99 7.95 -15.15
C ALA A 262 -14.85 8.14 -16.67
N PRO A 263 -15.65 9.02 -17.30
CA PRO A 263 -15.49 9.32 -18.72
C PRO A 263 -14.06 9.77 -19.06
N GLY A 264 -13.42 9.05 -19.98
CA GLY A 264 -12.02 9.27 -20.36
C GLY A 264 -11.04 8.23 -19.82
N ASP A 265 -11.45 7.43 -18.82
CA ASP A 265 -10.65 6.29 -18.36
C ASP A 265 -10.64 5.16 -19.39
N GLN A 266 -9.47 4.56 -19.60
CA GLN A 266 -9.30 3.38 -20.45
C GLN A 266 -9.12 2.14 -19.59
N PRO A 267 -9.95 1.07 -19.79
CA PRO A 267 -9.81 -0.17 -19.04
C PRO A 267 -8.41 -0.75 -19.18
N GLY A 268 -7.80 -1.12 -18.06
CA GLY A 268 -6.44 -1.67 -18.02
C GLY A 268 -5.31 -0.64 -18.07
N GLU A 269 -5.59 0.63 -18.35
CA GLU A 269 -4.60 1.72 -18.24
C GLU A 269 -4.77 2.51 -16.94
N VAL A 270 -6.01 2.79 -16.56
CA VAL A 270 -6.36 3.54 -15.35
C VAL A 270 -7.20 2.65 -14.45
N MET A 271 -6.62 2.20 -13.35
CA MET A 271 -7.34 1.48 -12.31
C MET A 271 -7.73 2.44 -11.20
N ARG A 272 -9.03 2.61 -10.99
CA ARG A 272 -9.57 3.41 -9.88
C ARG A 272 -9.63 2.59 -8.60
N ALA A 273 -9.85 3.25 -7.47
CA ALA A 273 -9.74 2.64 -6.13
C ALA A 273 -10.44 1.28 -6.02
N ILE A 274 -11.69 1.16 -6.48
CA ILE A 274 -12.46 -0.09 -6.37
C ILE A 274 -11.87 -1.20 -7.25
N GLU A 275 -11.38 -0.88 -8.45
CA GLU A 275 -10.78 -1.86 -9.36
C GLU A 275 -9.43 -2.35 -8.83
N VAL A 276 -8.62 -1.47 -8.24
CA VAL A 276 -7.38 -1.84 -7.55
C VAL A 276 -7.67 -2.80 -6.38
N ILE A 277 -8.64 -2.47 -5.54
CA ILE A 277 -9.02 -3.35 -4.41
C ILE A 277 -9.54 -4.70 -4.92
N GLY A 278 -10.33 -4.71 -5.99
CA GLY A 278 -10.82 -5.93 -6.62
C GLY A 278 -9.68 -6.79 -7.18
N SER A 279 -8.70 -6.18 -7.85
CA SER A 279 -7.55 -6.90 -8.40
C SER A 279 -6.67 -7.50 -7.32
N ILE A 280 -6.41 -6.78 -6.22
CA ILE A 280 -5.71 -7.31 -5.04
C ILE A 280 -6.47 -8.52 -4.50
N SER A 281 -7.79 -8.42 -4.34
CA SER A 281 -8.62 -9.51 -3.81
C SER A 281 -8.55 -10.78 -4.67
N CYS A 282 -8.47 -10.63 -6.00
CA CYS A 282 -8.25 -11.76 -6.91
C CYS A 282 -6.89 -12.46 -6.66
N VAL A 283 -5.84 -11.72 -6.32
CA VAL A 283 -4.54 -12.30 -5.95
C VAL A 283 -4.63 -13.00 -4.58
N LEU A 284 -5.35 -12.41 -3.63
CA LEU A 284 -5.52 -12.97 -2.28
C LEU A 284 -6.24 -14.32 -2.25
N LEU A 285 -7.12 -14.59 -3.22
CA LEU A 285 -7.73 -15.91 -3.43
C LEU A 285 -6.70 -17.05 -3.53
N GLY A 286 -5.49 -16.75 -4.02
CA GLY A 286 -4.38 -17.71 -4.08
C GLY A 286 -3.36 -17.53 -2.96
N ALA A 287 -3.11 -16.28 -2.55
CA ALA A 287 -2.12 -15.96 -1.53
C ALA A 287 -2.40 -16.64 -0.19
N TYR A 288 -3.64 -16.53 0.30
CA TYR A 288 -4.01 -17.02 1.63
C TYR A 288 -3.97 -18.56 1.70
N PRO A 289 -4.57 -19.29 0.74
CA PRO A 289 -4.40 -20.74 0.68
C PRO A 289 -2.95 -21.21 0.54
N MET A 290 -2.13 -20.50 -0.23
CA MET A 290 -0.70 -20.83 -0.38
C MET A 290 0.07 -20.73 0.95
N VAL A 291 -0.32 -19.81 1.84
CA VAL A 291 0.33 -19.67 3.16
C VAL A 291 -0.11 -20.77 4.11
N LEU A 292 -1.35 -21.26 3.97
CA LEU A 292 -1.86 -22.37 4.78
C LEU A 292 -1.23 -23.73 4.41
N LEU A 293 -1.02 -23.98 3.11
CA LEU A 293 -0.64 -25.27 2.53
C LEU A 293 0.88 -25.44 2.39
#